data_AF-A0AAD8A685-F1
#
_entry.id   AF-A0AAD8A685-F1
#
_cell.length_a   1.000
_cell.length_b   1.000
_cell.length_c   1.000
_cell.angle_alpha   90.00
_cell.angle_beta   90.00
_cell.angle_gamma   90.00
#
_symmetry.space_group_name_H-M   'P 1'
#
loop_
_entity.id
_entity.type
_entity.pdbx_description
1 polymer ?
#
loop_
_entity_poly.entity_id
_entity_poly.type
_entity_poly.pdbx_seq_one_letter_code
_entity_poly.pdbx_strand_id
1 'polypeptide(L)'
;GDIVNGDGTGSVSIYGKNFPDENFEIKHTAAGFLSMANAGDIALYLLLYDFILLLGKDTNGCQFFITTVPTPWLDGHHTVFGKVIEGQEIVHKIEQEKTDSLDRPVNPVVITASGVLDTPTPFFISDDPYDLWEWFRAASVPIGFSFSILIFFHWAMKKLDF
;
A
#
# COMPACT_ATOMS: atom_id res chain seq x y z
N GLY A 1 -6.42 -10.27 -0.70
CA GLY A 1 -6.03 -11.16 0.40
C GLY A 1 -7.10 -12.19 0.77
N ASP A 2 -8.37 -12.01 0.38
CA ASP A 2 -9.40 -13.02 0.63
C ASP A 2 -9.21 -14.22 -0.32
N ILE A 3 -8.61 -15.29 0.19
CA ILE A 3 -8.38 -16.55 -0.53
C ILE A 3 -9.51 -17.57 -0.31
N VAL A 4 -10.49 -17.26 0.54
CA VAL A 4 -11.56 -18.19 0.91
C VAL A 4 -12.76 -17.96 0.00
N ASN A 5 -13.23 -16.71 -0.09
CA ASN A 5 -14.43 -16.34 -0.85
C ASN A 5 -14.12 -15.40 -2.02
N GLY A 6 -13.01 -14.65 -1.96
CA GLY A 6 -12.61 -13.72 -3.02
C GLY A 6 -13.49 -12.48 -3.15
N ASP A 7 -14.32 -12.18 -2.14
CA ASP A 7 -15.29 -11.08 -2.16
C ASP A 7 -15.18 -10.14 -0.95
N GLY A 8 -14.23 -10.40 -0.05
CA GLY A 8 -13.98 -9.62 1.16
C GLY A 8 -14.65 -10.19 2.41
N THR A 9 -15.46 -11.25 2.30
CA THR A 9 -16.12 -11.88 3.46
C THR A 9 -15.31 -13.00 4.10
N GLY A 10 -14.30 -13.53 3.39
CA GLY A 10 -13.47 -14.62 3.87
C GLY A 10 -12.35 -14.14 4.81
N SER A 11 -12.12 -14.88 5.88
CA SER A 11 -11.00 -14.64 6.81
C SER A 11 -10.40 -15.95 7.28
N VAL A 12 -9.08 -16.08 7.13
CA VAL A 12 -8.28 -17.20 7.63
C VAL A 12 -6.87 -16.72 7.93
N SER A 13 -6.21 -17.30 8.92
CA SER A 13 -4.80 -17.07 9.25
C SER A 13 -4.14 -18.39 9.62
N ILE A 14 -2.81 -18.39 9.75
CA ILE A 14 -2.08 -19.55 10.26
C ILE A 14 -2.40 -19.86 11.74
N TYR A 15 -2.99 -18.90 12.46
CA TYR A 15 -3.35 -19.01 13.88
C TYR A 15 -4.82 -19.43 14.10
N GLY A 16 -5.60 -19.61 13.02
CA GLY A 16 -7.03 -19.89 13.08
C GLY A 16 -7.83 -18.93 12.20
N LYS A 17 -9.12 -18.76 12.50
CA LYS A 17 -9.99 -17.89 11.68
C LYS A 17 -9.54 -16.43 11.71
N ASN A 18 -9.35 -15.88 12.91
CA ASN A 18 -8.87 -14.52 13.14
C ASN A 18 -7.77 -14.52 14.22
N PHE A 19 -7.00 -13.44 14.31
CA PHE A 19 -5.99 -13.21 15.35
C PHE A 19 -5.98 -11.73 15.81
N PRO A 20 -5.44 -11.43 17.01
CA PRO A 20 -5.44 -10.08 17.56
C PRO A 20 -4.50 -9.10 16.87
N ASP A 21 -4.75 -7.80 17.06
CA ASP A 21 -3.85 -6.74 16.62
C ASP A 21 -2.53 -6.80 17.43
N GLU A 22 -1.39 -6.87 16.75
CA GLU A 22 -0.09 -7.08 17.42
C GLU A 22 0.43 -5.79 18.09
N ASN A 23 0.56 -4.72 17.31
CA ASN A 23 0.89 -3.39 17.80
C ASN A 23 0.44 -2.31 16.80
N PHE A 24 0.47 -1.04 17.24
CA PHE A 24 0.16 0.13 16.42
C PHE A 24 1.32 1.15 16.44
N GLU A 25 2.56 0.67 16.53
CA GLU A 25 3.75 1.53 16.63
C GLU A 25 4.03 2.28 15.33
N ILE A 26 3.81 1.60 14.19
CA ILE A 26 4.01 2.14 12.85
C ILE A 26 2.71 2.78 12.36
N LYS A 27 2.83 3.98 11.80
CA LYS A 27 1.73 4.81 11.30
C LYS A 27 1.70 4.85 9.78
N HIS A 28 0.54 5.12 9.21
CA HIS A 28 0.34 5.21 7.76
C HIS A 28 0.73 6.60 7.22
N THR A 29 2.00 6.98 7.38
CA THR A 29 2.51 8.33 7.09
C THR A 29 2.72 8.63 5.61
N ALA A 30 2.76 7.60 4.75
CA ALA A 30 3.11 7.69 3.35
C ALA A 30 2.37 6.63 2.50
N ALA A 31 2.59 6.67 1.19
CA ALA A 31 2.19 5.59 0.29
C ALA A 31 3.08 4.35 0.47
N GLY A 32 2.56 3.19 0.09
CA GLY A 32 3.29 1.92 0.03
C GLY A 32 3.29 1.12 1.34
N PHE A 33 2.59 1.55 2.39
CA PHE A 33 2.48 0.73 3.61
C PHE A 33 1.55 -0.47 3.39
N LEU A 34 1.97 -1.64 3.86
CA LEU A 34 1.17 -2.87 3.94
C LEU A 34 0.55 -2.96 5.32
N SER A 35 -0.77 -3.13 5.37
CA SER A 35 -1.53 -3.11 6.62
C SER A 35 -2.68 -4.12 6.59
N MET A 36 -3.05 -4.63 7.76
CA MET A 36 -4.07 -5.67 7.91
C MET A 36 -5.46 -5.09 7.68
N ALA A 37 -6.24 -5.73 6.82
CA ALA A 37 -7.67 -5.45 6.74
C ALA A 37 -8.38 -6.24 7.85
N ASN A 38 -9.14 -5.53 8.67
CA ASN A 38 -9.95 -6.10 9.74
C ASN A 38 -11.40 -5.61 9.60
N ALA A 39 -12.33 -6.27 10.29
CA ALA A 39 -13.74 -5.91 10.23
C ALA A 39 -14.09 -4.67 11.09
N GLY A 40 -13.09 -4.11 11.79
CA GLY A 40 -13.17 -2.87 12.56
C GLY A 40 -14.13 -2.91 13.75
N ASP A 41 -13.95 -1.96 14.67
CA ASP A 41 -14.80 -1.71 15.84
C ASP A 41 -16.23 -1.34 15.44
N ILE A 42 -17.17 -2.27 15.55
CA ILE A 42 -18.58 -1.95 15.77
C ILE A 42 -18.72 -1.63 17.25
N ALA A 43 -18.43 -0.38 17.62
CA ALA A 43 -18.86 0.17 18.89
C ALA A 43 -20.37 0.42 18.80
N LEU A 44 -21.18 -0.63 19.00
CA LEU A 44 -22.61 -0.45 19.19
C LEU A 44 -22.79 0.22 20.56
N TYR A 45 -23.07 1.52 20.55
CA TYR A 45 -23.41 2.30 21.75
C TYR A 45 -24.81 1.88 22.23
N LEU A 46 -24.98 0.62 22.62
CA LEU A 46 -26.15 0.21 23.39
C LEU A 46 -25.98 0.82 24.77
N LEU A 47 -26.94 1.68 25.13
CA LEU A 47 -27.05 2.39 26.41
C LEU A 47 -27.36 1.42 27.56
N LEU A 48 -26.53 0.40 27.75
CA LEU A 48 -26.59 -0.49 28.90
C LEU A 48 -25.21 -0.49 29.55
N TYR A 49 -25.17 0.24 30.65
CA TYR A 49 -24.09 0.46 31.59
C TYR A 49 -23.07 -0.71 31.68
N ASP A 50 -21.80 -0.33 31.60
CA ASP A 50 -20.61 -1.07 32.08
C ASP A 50 -20.12 -2.32 31.32
N PHE A 51 -20.63 -2.63 30.13
CA PHE A 51 -20.00 -3.62 29.25
C PHE A 51 -19.84 -3.08 27.84
N ILE A 52 -18.77 -2.29 27.61
CA ILE A 52 -18.31 -2.01 26.25
C ILE A 52 -17.76 -3.33 25.71
N LEU A 53 -18.61 -4.08 25.03
CA LEU A 53 -18.21 -5.20 24.19
C LEU A 53 -17.64 -4.57 22.91
N LEU A 54 -16.31 -4.43 22.85
CA LEU A 54 -15.58 -4.04 21.63
C LEU A 54 -15.79 -5.14 20.58
N LEU A 55 -16.92 -5.09 19.88
CA LEU A 55 -17.24 -5.98 18.78
C LEU A 55 -16.47 -5.49 17.56
N GLY A 56 -15.20 -5.86 17.40
CA GLY A 56 -14.49 -5.53 16.16
C GLY A 56 -12.98 -5.39 16.19
N LYS A 57 -12.38 -5.16 17.37
CA LYS A 57 -10.95 -5.37 17.56
C LYS A 57 -10.59 -6.84 17.33
N ASP A 58 -9.34 -7.09 16.93
CA ASP A 58 -8.78 -8.45 16.88
C ASP A 58 -9.40 -9.38 15.83
N THR A 59 -9.73 -8.83 14.67
CA THR A 59 -10.33 -9.59 13.54
C THR A 59 -9.39 -9.75 12.35
N ASN A 60 -8.07 -9.69 12.59
CA ASN A 60 -7.08 -9.86 11.53
C ASN A 60 -7.12 -11.28 10.95
N GLY A 61 -6.95 -11.40 9.64
CA GLY A 61 -6.99 -12.67 8.91
C GLY A 61 -5.97 -12.72 7.79
N CYS A 62 -6.41 -13.03 6.56
CA CYS A 62 -5.57 -13.08 5.36
C CYS A 62 -5.69 -11.83 4.48
N GLN A 63 -6.64 -10.95 4.80
CA GLN A 63 -6.88 -9.74 4.03
C GLN A 63 -5.89 -8.64 4.46
N PHE A 64 -5.35 -7.95 3.47
CA PHE A 64 -4.43 -6.84 3.64
C PHE A 64 -4.71 -5.80 2.55
N PHE A 65 -4.24 -4.58 2.78
CA PHE A 65 -4.25 -3.51 1.80
C PHE A 65 -2.87 -2.86 1.68
N ILE A 66 -2.66 -2.15 0.57
CA ILE A 66 -1.47 -1.33 0.34
C ILE A 66 -1.94 0.12 0.22
N THR A 67 -1.35 1.03 0.98
CA THR A 67 -1.70 2.45 0.88
C THR A 67 -1.13 3.06 -0.39
N THR A 68 -1.86 3.97 -1.02
CA THR A 68 -1.38 4.77 -2.16
C THR A 68 -1.17 6.24 -1.80
N VAL A 69 -1.63 6.63 -0.61
CA VAL A 69 -1.49 7.96 0.00
C VAL A 69 -1.28 7.81 1.51
N PRO A 70 -0.83 8.85 2.23
CA PRO A 70 -0.89 8.88 3.68
C PRO A 70 -2.34 8.67 4.17
N THR A 71 -2.54 7.76 5.12
CA THR A 71 -3.88 7.39 5.63
C THR A 71 -3.95 7.43 7.17
N PRO A 72 -3.65 8.59 7.80
CA PRO A 72 -3.55 8.69 9.26
C PRO A 72 -4.85 8.35 10.02
N TRP A 73 -6.00 8.34 9.33
CA TRP A 73 -7.27 7.92 9.92
C TRP A 73 -7.36 6.41 10.19
N LEU A 74 -6.43 5.61 9.67
CA LEU A 74 -6.32 4.17 9.94
C LEU A 74 -5.36 3.85 11.11
N ASP A 75 -4.64 4.86 11.61
CA ASP A 75 -3.67 4.68 12.71
C ASP A 75 -4.37 4.26 14.00
N GLY A 76 -3.83 3.24 14.68
CA GLY A 76 -4.44 2.67 15.89
C GLY A 76 -5.65 1.77 15.65
N HIS A 77 -6.05 1.59 14.39
CA HIS A 77 -7.17 0.73 13.98
C HIS A 77 -6.71 -0.45 13.11
N HIS A 78 -5.64 -0.28 12.34
CA HIS A 78 -5.08 -1.32 11.48
C HIS A 78 -3.58 -1.50 11.78
N THR A 79 -3.15 -2.75 11.96
CA THR A 79 -1.74 -3.08 12.18
C THR A 79 -0.96 -3.00 10.87
N VAL A 80 0.01 -2.09 10.82
CA VAL A 80 1.01 -2.01 9.75
C VAL A 80 2.08 -3.06 9.98
N PHE A 81 2.42 -3.82 8.93
CA PHE A 81 3.39 -4.92 9.03
C PHE A 81 4.46 -4.91 7.92
N GLY A 82 4.41 -3.97 6.98
CA GLY A 82 5.40 -3.89 5.92
C GLY A 82 5.28 -2.65 5.05
N LYS A 83 6.17 -2.56 4.06
CA LYS A 83 6.21 -1.47 3.09
C LYS A 83 6.69 -1.99 1.73
N VAL A 84 6.13 -1.46 0.66
CA VAL A 84 6.56 -1.71 -0.71
C VAL A 84 7.96 -1.11 -0.89
N ILE A 85 8.92 -1.96 -1.26
CA ILE A 85 10.32 -1.55 -1.53
C ILE A 85 10.58 -1.31 -3.01
N GLU A 86 9.91 -2.05 -3.88
CA GLU A 86 10.05 -2.00 -5.34
C GLU A 86 8.68 -2.26 -5.96
N GLY A 87 8.41 -1.70 -7.14
CA GLY A 87 7.15 -1.92 -7.86
C GLY A 87 6.00 -1.04 -7.39
N GLN A 88 6.26 0.09 -6.70
CA GLN A 88 5.22 1.04 -6.30
C GLN A 88 4.43 1.58 -7.51
N GLU A 89 5.05 1.67 -8.69
CA GLU A 89 4.38 2.02 -9.94
C GLU A 89 3.36 0.96 -10.39
N ILE A 90 3.53 -0.31 -10.02
CA ILE A 90 2.55 -1.36 -10.28
C ILE A 90 1.34 -1.20 -9.36
N VAL A 91 1.57 -0.84 -8.09
CA VAL A 91 0.51 -0.51 -7.14
C VAL A 91 -0.34 0.65 -7.67
N HIS A 92 0.30 1.72 -8.16
CA HIS A 92 -0.42 2.84 -8.77
C HIS A 92 -1.14 2.49 -10.08
N LYS A 93 -0.62 1.54 -10.87
CA LYS A 93 -1.35 1.01 -12.04
C LYS A 93 -2.62 0.29 -11.61
N ILE A 94 -2.56 -0.51 -10.55
CA ILE A 94 -3.73 -1.20 -9.99
C ILE A 94 -4.74 -0.19 -9.43
N GLU A 95 -4.28 0.85 -8.75
CA GLU A 95 -5.13 1.95 -8.24
C GLU A 95 -5.90 2.67 -9.35
N GLN A 96 -5.30 2.79 -10.54
CA GLN A 96 -5.89 3.48 -11.70
C GLN A 96 -6.81 2.60 -12.54
N GLU A 97 -6.94 1.31 -12.23
CA GLU A 97 -7.85 0.43 -12.94
C GLU A 97 -9.30 0.87 -12.77
N LYS A 98 -10.10 0.64 -13.81
CA LYS A 98 -11.51 1.02 -13.78
C LYS A 98 -12.27 0.11 -12.82
N THR A 99 -13.00 0.71 -11.88
CA THR A 99 -13.84 0.00 -10.92
C THR A 99 -15.33 0.11 -11.24
N ASP A 100 -16.12 -0.80 -10.69
CA ASP A 100 -17.58 -0.72 -10.64
C ASP A 100 -18.06 0.15 -9.45
N SER A 101 -19.37 0.18 -9.21
CA SER A 101 -19.97 0.96 -8.12
C SER A 101 -19.67 0.43 -6.71
N LEU A 102 -19.05 -0.75 -6.58
CA LEU A 102 -18.66 -1.38 -5.33
C LEU A 102 -17.13 -1.42 -5.17
N ASP A 103 -16.43 -0.56 -5.93
CA ASP A 103 -14.97 -0.46 -5.96
C ASP A 103 -14.26 -1.76 -6.40
N ARG A 104 -14.97 -2.64 -7.13
CA ARG A 104 -14.38 -3.87 -7.67
C ARG A 104 -13.79 -3.57 -9.05
N PRO A 105 -12.54 -3.98 -9.34
CA PRO A 105 -11.97 -3.82 -10.67
C PRO A 105 -12.82 -4.50 -11.74
N VAL A 106 -13.16 -3.76 -12.81
CA VAL A 106 -13.90 -4.30 -13.97
C VAL A 106 -13.08 -5.40 -14.65
N ASN A 107 -11.77 -5.19 -14.75
CA ASN A 107 -10.81 -6.20 -15.14
C ASN A 107 -10.23 -6.82 -13.86
N PRO A 108 -10.37 -8.14 -13.64
CA PRO A 108 -9.87 -8.77 -12.42
C PRO A 108 -8.36 -8.59 -12.27
N VAL A 109 -7.94 -8.00 -11.15
CA VAL A 109 -6.53 -7.90 -10.75
C VAL A 109 -6.20 -9.08 -9.85
N VAL A 110 -5.32 -9.97 -10.31
CA VAL A 110 -5.00 -11.23 -9.64
C VAL A 110 -3.49 -11.36 -9.37
N ILE A 111 -3.14 -11.89 -8.20
CA ILE A 111 -1.76 -12.27 -7.87
C ILE A 111 -1.51 -13.62 -8.51
N THR A 112 -0.74 -13.64 -9.60
CA THR A 112 -0.46 -14.87 -10.37
C THR A 112 0.63 -15.73 -9.74
N ALA A 113 1.59 -15.10 -9.06
CA ALA A 113 2.66 -15.76 -8.33
C ALA A 113 3.08 -14.92 -7.13
N SER A 114 3.45 -15.58 -6.03
CA SER A 114 4.01 -14.97 -4.83
C SER A 114 5.01 -15.92 -4.19
N GLY A 115 5.90 -15.39 -3.35
CA GLY A 115 6.95 -16.17 -2.70
C GLY A 115 7.70 -15.33 -1.66
N VAL A 116 8.68 -15.97 -1.03
CA VAL A 116 9.59 -15.32 -0.07
C VAL A 116 10.94 -15.12 -0.75
N LEU A 117 11.45 -13.90 -0.69
CA LEU A 117 12.82 -13.60 -1.10
C LEU A 117 13.68 -13.47 0.15
N ASP A 118 14.70 -14.32 0.28
CA ASP A 118 15.58 -14.30 1.43
C ASP A 118 16.40 -13.01 1.48
N THR A 119 16.35 -12.32 2.61
CA THR A 119 17.18 -11.14 2.88
C THR A 119 18.33 -11.57 3.80
N PRO A 120 19.59 -11.60 3.32
CA PRO A 120 20.70 -12.14 4.11
C PRO A 120 21.01 -11.29 5.34
N THR A 121 20.61 -10.01 5.33
CA THR A 121 20.79 -9.07 6.43
C THR A 121 19.58 -8.15 6.57
N PRO A 122 19.14 -7.82 7.80
CA PRO A 122 18.16 -6.78 8.02
C PRO A 122 18.63 -5.44 7.44
N PHE A 123 17.71 -4.69 6.84
CA PHE A 123 17.95 -3.34 6.35
C PHE A 123 16.81 -2.42 6.82
N PHE A 124 17.10 -1.12 6.85
CA PHE A 124 16.14 -0.11 7.26
C PHE A 124 15.59 0.60 6.02
N ILE A 125 14.29 0.85 6.03
CA ILE A 125 13.60 1.62 5.00
C ILE A 125 13.15 2.92 5.66
N SER A 126 13.41 4.06 5.01
CA SER A 126 12.97 5.35 5.51
C SER A 126 11.45 5.49 5.36
N ASP A 127 10.80 6.00 6.41
CA ASP A 127 9.40 6.40 6.39
C ASP A 127 9.18 7.86 6.05
N ASP A 128 10.26 8.60 5.79
CA ASP A 128 10.20 9.99 5.39
C ASP A 128 9.73 10.12 3.93
N PRO A 129 8.54 10.71 3.68
CA PRO A 129 8.07 10.95 2.31
C PRO A 129 8.93 12.00 1.57
N TYR A 130 9.81 12.71 2.26
CA TYR A 130 10.71 13.72 1.71
C TYR A 130 12.18 13.26 1.64
N ASP A 131 12.43 11.95 1.58
CA ASP A 131 13.79 11.45 1.35
C ASP A 131 14.36 12.02 0.04
N LEU A 132 15.37 12.88 0.18
CA LEU A 132 16.05 13.55 -0.91
C LEU A 132 16.59 12.55 -1.93
N TRP A 133 17.08 11.40 -1.49
CA TRP A 133 17.70 10.43 -2.38
C TRP A 133 16.67 9.75 -3.28
N GLU A 134 15.51 9.38 -2.73
CA GLU A 134 14.40 8.84 -3.52
C GLU A 134 13.84 9.88 -4.49
N TRP A 135 13.76 11.15 -4.07
CA TRP A 135 13.43 12.23 -4.99
C TRP A 135 14.42 12.34 -6.14
N PHE A 136 15.73 12.29 -5.88
CA PHE A 136 16.74 12.28 -6.94
C PHE A 136 16.58 11.09 -7.87
N ARG A 137 16.37 9.89 -7.32
CA ARG A 137 16.15 8.66 -8.11
C ARG A 137 14.94 8.81 -9.03
N ALA A 138 13.81 9.27 -8.51
CA ALA A 138 12.57 9.48 -9.26
C ALA A 138 12.70 10.60 -10.32
N ALA A 139 13.39 11.69 -9.99
CA ALA A 139 13.52 12.85 -10.87
C ALA A 139 14.62 12.67 -11.94
N SER A 140 15.63 11.83 -11.70
CA SER A 140 16.79 11.65 -12.58
C SER A 140 16.43 11.27 -14.02
N VAL A 141 15.49 10.32 -14.19
CA VAL A 141 15.05 9.82 -15.49
C VAL A 141 14.32 10.91 -16.31
N PRO A 142 13.23 11.52 -15.83
CA PRO A 142 12.52 12.55 -16.60
C PRO A 142 13.36 13.80 -16.86
N ILE A 143 14.19 14.21 -15.89
CA ILE A 143 15.12 15.35 -16.07
C ILE A 143 16.17 15.02 -17.12
N GLY A 144 16.79 13.83 -17.04
CA GLY A 144 17.79 13.39 -18.02
C GLY A 144 17.23 13.29 -19.44
N PHE A 145 16.00 12.79 -19.59
CA PHE A 145 15.31 12.73 -20.88
C PHE A 145 15.05 14.14 -21.44
N SER A 146 14.58 15.07 -20.58
CA SER A 146 14.32 16.46 -20.96
C SER A 146 15.60 17.17 -21.43
N PHE A 147 16.71 17.03 -20.70
CA PHE A 147 18.00 17.59 -21.12
C PHE A 147 18.53 16.96 -22.41
N SER A 148 18.37 15.65 -22.59
CA SER A 148 18.79 14.96 -23.82
C SER A 148 18.04 15.50 -25.05
N ILE A 149 16.73 15.74 -24.92
CA ILE A 149 15.91 16.36 -25.97
C ILE A 149 16.39 17.78 -26.27
N LEU A 150 16.65 18.59 -25.23
CA LEU A 150 17.14 19.96 -25.41
C LEU A 150 18.51 20.01 -26.11
N ILE A 151 19.43 19.12 -25.73
CA ILE A 151 20.76 19.01 -26.37
C ILE A 151 20.61 18.61 -27.83
N PHE A 152 19.73 17.65 -28.13
CA PHE A 152 19.43 17.24 -29.50
C PHE A 152 18.90 18.40 -30.34
N PHE A 153 17.91 19.14 -29.84
CA PHE A 153 17.36 20.30 -30.57
C PHE A 153 18.39 21.42 -30.74
N HIS A 154 19.19 21.70 -29.72
CA HIS A 154 20.27 22.67 -29.82
C HIS A 154 21.29 22.29 -30.90
N TRP A 155 21.69 21.02 -30.94
CA TRP A 155 22.56 20.48 -31.98
C TRP A 155 21.92 20.55 -33.37
N ALA A 156 20.64 20.22 -33.49
CA ALA A 156 19.90 20.25 -34.75
C ALA A 156 19.77 21.67 -35.31
N MET A 157 19.43 22.66 -34.46
CA MET A 157 19.38 24.07 -34.87
C MET A 157 20.74 24.55 -35.38
N LYS A 158 21.83 24.22 -34.68
CA LYS A 158 23.20 24.56 -35.11
C LYS A 158 23.59 23.93 -36.46
N LYS A 159 22.95 22.83 -36.87
CA LYS A 159 23.16 22.19 -38.17
C LYS A 159 22.32 22.78 -39.30
N LEU A 160 21.21 23.45 -38.97
CA LEU A 160 20.31 24.11 -39.93
C LEU A 160 20.72 25.56 -40.24
N ASP A 161 21.56 26.19 -39.40
CA ASP A 161 22.13 27.54 -39.63
C ASP A 161 23.28 27.57 -40.67
N PHE A 162 23.29 26.64 -41.64
CA PHE A 162 24.20 26.62 -42.80
C PHE A 162 23.45 26.90 -44.11
#